data_AF-C6DYH6-F1
#
_entry.id   AF-C6DYH6-F1
#
_cell.length_a   1.000
_cell.length_b   1.000
_cell.length_c   1.000
_cell.angle_alpha   90.00
_cell.angle_beta   90.00
_cell.angle_gamma   90.00
#
_symmetry.space_group_name_H-M   'P 1'
#
loop_
_entity.id
_entity.type
_entity.pdbx_description
1 polymer ?
#
loop_
_entity_poly.entity_id
_entity_poly.type
_entity_poly.pdbx_seq_one_letter_code
_entity_poly.pdbx_strand_id
1 'polypeptide(L)'
;MELILADPKLLAAILGPICVAVGYFYRSRKEKGESLKKALYQLLELWHRMSVLVKVDFDAEFEAIHNELCRHAPESRLVTEQMEQVKRYCTPILLENIQNIALSDFSSFEEEFNSAVCMLSKDDPIFAYKIRSVSKTKKFIKSLDDYLTKALAPLHESDNIPLANRLTDELTHKAKEDAVRDLERDIKSLSWRISVMSYIRVKLIIYKRHRMLVQLHKPELDQFVKDVLVPLMAEFNKPQEQSR
;
A
#
# COMPACT_ATOMS: atom_id res chain seq x y z
N MET A 1 -39.99 41.16 -27.71
CA MET A 1 -38.72 40.49 -28.01
C MET A 1 -37.83 41.33 -28.93
N GLU A 2 -38.38 42.06 -29.91
CA GLU A 2 -37.59 42.93 -30.81
C GLU A 2 -36.88 44.12 -30.10
N LEU A 3 -37.46 44.66 -29.02
CA LEU A 3 -36.85 45.75 -28.24
C LEU A 3 -35.53 45.39 -27.54
N ILE A 4 -35.27 44.10 -27.29
CA ILE A 4 -34.04 43.65 -26.60
C ILE A 4 -32.85 43.56 -27.58
N LEU A 5 -33.13 43.42 -28.89
CA LEU A 5 -32.10 43.31 -29.93
C LEU A 5 -31.60 44.66 -30.45
N ALA A 6 -32.28 45.77 -30.13
CA ALA A 6 -31.96 47.08 -30.67
C ALA A 6 -30.87 47.86 -29.92
N ASP A 7 -30.63 47.56 -28.63
CA ASP A 7 -29.60 48.24 -27.84
C ASP A 7 -28.42 47.29 -27.53
N PRO A 8 -27.24 47.48 -28.16
CA PRO A 8 -26.07 46.65 -27.92
C PRO A 8 -25.57 46.71 -26.46
N LYS A 9 -25.88 47.77 -25.71
CA LYS A 9 -25.51 47.90 -24.29
C LYS A 9 -26.34 46.98 -23.41
N LEU A 10 -27.65 46.87 -23.67
CA LEU A 10 -28.53 45.93 -22.96
C LEU A 10 -28.11 44.48 -23.24
N LEU A 11 -27.76 44.18 -24.50
CA LEU A 11 -27.28 42.85 -24.89
C LEU A 11 -25.95 42.50 -24.19
N ALA A 12 -24.99 43.43 -24.12
CA ALA A 12 -23.74 43.25 -23.38
C ALA A 12 -23.96 43.08 -21.87
N ALA A 13 -24.89 43.85 -21.28
CA ALA A 13 -25.22 43.77 -19.86
C ALA A 13 -25.85 42.43 -19.47
N ILE A 14 -26.55 41.75 -20.39
CA ILE A 14 -27.15 40.44 -20.17
C ILE A 14 -26.16 39.31 -20.47
N LEU A 15 -25.41 39.39 -21.58
CA LEU A 15 -24.46 38.35 -21.97
C LEU A 15 -23.24 38.27 -21.05
N GLY A 16 -22.78 39.40 -20.50
CA GLY A 16 -21.63 39.43 -19.59
C GLY A 16 -21.78 38.48 -18.40
N PRO A 17 -22.83 38.62 -17.57
CA PRO A 17 -23.10 37.72 -16.45
C PRO A 17 -23.27 36.25 -16.86
N ILE A 18 -23.93 35.99 -18.00
CA ILE A 18 -24.12 34.61 -18.50
C ILE A 18 -22.77 33.98 -18.85
N CYS A 19 -21.92 34.68 -19.60
CA CYS A 19 -20.58 34.21 -19.94
C CYS A 19 -19.71 33.97 -18.70
N VAL A 20 -19.77 34.87 -17.71
CA VAL A 20 -19.07 34.70 -16.42
C VAL A 20 -19.60 33.47 -15.68
N ALA A 21 -20.92 33.26 -15.62
CA ALA A 21 -21.52 32.10 -14.97
C ALA A 21 -21.11 30.79 -15.64
N VAL A 22 -21.12 30.74 -16.98
CA VAL A 22 -20.66 29.57 -17.75
C VAL A 22 -19.17 29.31 -17.51
N GLY A 23 -18.34 30.36 -17.52
CA GLY A 23 -16.90 30.25 -17.23
C GLY A 23 -16.62 29.73 -15.82
N TYR A 24 -17.34 30.25 -14.82
CA TYR A 24 -17.25 29.79 -13.44
C TYR A 24 -17.67 28.33 -13.29
N PHE A 25 -18.78 27.93 -13.92
CA PHE A 25 -19.27 26.56 -13.89
C PHE A 25 -18.29 25.58 -14.54
N TYR A 26 -17.69 25.95 -15.68
CA TYR A 26 -16.66 25.15 -16.33
C TYR A 26 -15.42 25.01 -15.45
N ARG A 27 -14.95 26.12 -14.86
CA ARG A 27 -13.81 26.13 -13.94
C ARG A 27 -14.06 25.24 -12.71
N SER A 28 -15.22 25.37 -12.08
CA SER A 28 -15.62 24.55 -10.92
C SER A 28 -15.63 23.05 -11.26
N ARG A 29 -16.15 22.67 -12.44
CA ARG A 29 -16.11 21.28 -12.91
C ARG A 29 -14.68 20.78 -13.12
N LYS A 30 -13.79 21.62 -13.67
CA LYS A 30 -12.39 21.27 -13.88
C LYS A 30 -11.66 21.05 -12.56
N GLU A 31 -11.80 21.98 -11.61
CA GLU A 31 -11.18 21.92 -10.28
C GLU A 31 -11.64 20.67 -9.52
N LYS A 32 -12.95 20.37 -9.55
CA LYS A 32 -13.50 19.12 -9.00
C LYS A 32 -12.87 17.88 -9.63
N GLY A 33 -12.74 17.87 -10.95
CA GLY A 33 -12.11 16.76 -11.67
C GLY A 33 -10.63 16.56 -11.32
N GLU A 34 -9.90 17.64 -11.09
CA GLU A 34 -8.50 17.59 -10.66
C GLU A 34 -8.34 17.05 -9.24
N SER A 35 -9.18 17.52 -8.31
CA SER A 35 -9.19 17.05 -6.92
C SER A 35 -9.51 15.55 -6.83
N LEU A 36 -10.53 15.07 -7.55
CA LEU A 36 -10.85 13.63 -7.61
C LEU A 36 -9.71 12.79 -8.20
N LYS A 37 -8.97 13.31 -9.18
CA LYS A 37 -7.80 12.63 -9.75
C LYS A 37 -6.64 12.54 -8.76
N LYS A 38 -6.42 13.57 -7.95
CA LYS A 38 -5.40 13.56 -6.87
C LYS A 38 -5.75 12.50 -5.82
N ALA A 39 -7.02 12.46 -5.38
CA ALA A 39 -7.48 11.42 -4.48
C ALA A 39 -7.35 10.01 -5.08
N LEU A 40 -7.69 9.83 -6.36
CA LEU A 40 -7.51 8.56 -7.05
C LEU A 40 -6.04 8.13 -7.12
N TYR A 41 -5.14 9.08 -7.37
CA TYR A 41 -3.70 8.83 -7.39
C TYR A 41 -3.22 8.32 -6.02
N GLN A 42 -3.55 9.02 -4.92
CA GLN A 42 -3.17 8.60 -3.57
C GLN A 42 -3.72 7.21 -3.22
N LEU A 43 -4.99 6.93 -3.54
CA LEU A 43 -5.56 5.60 -3.29
C LEU A 43 -4.87 4.50 -4.12
N LEU A 44 -4.48 4.78 -5.36
CA LEU A 44 -3.73 3.82 -6.19
C LEU A 44 -2.34 3.54 -5.64
N GLU A 45 -1.66 4.57 -5.15
CA GLU A 45 -0.35 4.45 -4.52
C GLU A 45 -0.43 3.62 -3.23
N LEU A 46 -1.41 3.94 -2.38
CA LEU A 46 -1.74 3.18 -1.19
C LEU A 46 -2.04 1.71 -1.53
N TRP A 47 -2.90 1.48 -2.53
CA TRP A 47 -3.22 0.12 -3.01
C TRP A 47 -1.99 -0.61 -3.51
N HIS A 48 -1.12 0.07 -4.24
CA HIS A 48 0.09 -0.53 -4.78
C HIS A 48 0.98 -1.05 -3.65
N ARG A 49 1.26 -0.21 -2.64
CA ARG A 49 2.12 -0.56 -1.51
C ARG A 49 1.50 -1.66 -0.65
N MET A 50 0.20 -1.55 -0.34
CA MET A 50 -0.53 -2.60 0.37
C MET A 50 -0.52 -3.93 -0.40
N SER A 51 -0.67 -3.90 -1.72
CA SER A 51 -0.66 -5.11 -2.54
C SER A 51 0.70 -5.79 -2.57
N VAL A 52 1.80 -5.04 -2.42
CA VAL A 52 3.14 -5.60 -2.24
C VAL A 52 3.21 -6.29 -0.88
N LEU A 53 2.85 -5.59 0.20
CA LEU A 53 2.91 -6.12 1.57
C LEU A 53 2.02 -7.34 1.80
N VAL A 54 0.85 -7.40 1.17
CA VAL A 54 -0.05 -8.55 1.29
C VAL A 54 0.43 -9.76 0.50
N LYS A 55 1.18 -9.56 -0.58
CA LYS A 55 1.73 -10.65 -1.41
C LYS A 55 3.07 -11.19 -0.93
N VAL A 56 3.81 -10.42 -0.13
CA VAL A 56 4.97 -10.94 0.59
C VAL A 56 4.42 -11.81 1.72
N ASP A 57 4.23 -13.08 1.42
CA ASP A 57 3.99 -14.08 2.45
C ASP A 57 5.36 -14.44 3.04
N PHE A 58 5.72 -13.76 4.13
CA PHE A 58 7.00 -13.96 4.81
C PHE A 58 7.20 -15.41 5.21
N ASP A 59 6.14 -16.18 5.49
CA ASP A 59 6.28 -17.58 5.87
C ASP A 59 6.70 -18.43 4.66
N ALA A 60 6.05 -18.23 3.51
CA ALA A 60 6.40 -18.91 2.27
C ALA A 60 7.78 -18.48 1.74
N GLU A 61 8.13 -17.20 1.85
CA GLU A 61 9.46 -16.71 1.49
C GLU A 61 10.52 -17.26 2.44
N PHE A 62 10.24 -17.36 3.73
CA PHE A 62 11.18 -17.93 4.69
C PHE A 62 11.36 -19.44 4.50
N GLU A 63 10.30 -20.18 4.15
CA GLU A 63 10.41 -21.56 3.72
C GLU A 63 11.23 -21.70 2.42
N ALA A 64 11.05 -20.80 1.45
CA ALA A 64 11.84 -20.77 0.22
C ALA A 64 13.32 -20.48 0.50
N ILE A 65 13.60 -19.49 1.35
CA ILE A 65 14.94 -19.16 1.86
C ILE A 65 15.55 -20.37 2.55
N HIS A 66 14.82 -21.03 3.45
CA HIS A 66 15.28 -22.22 4.16
C HIS A 66 15.58 -23.38 3.20
N ASN A 67 14.71 -23.61 2.23
CA ASN A 67 14.90 -24.65 1.22
C ASN A 67 16.13 -24.37 0.36
N GLU A 68 16.34 -23.12 -0.05
CA GLU A 68 17.51 -22.74 -0.86
C GLU A 68 18.81 -22.76 -0.03
N LEU A 69 18.74 -22.37 1.23
CA LEU A 69 19.85 -22.51 2.18
C LEU A 69 20.22 -23.98 2.39
N CYS A 70 19.24 -24.87 2.56
CA CYS A 70 19.45 -26.32 2.65
C CYS A 70 20.05 -26.92 1.36
N ARG A 71 19.78 -26.33 0.18
CA ARG A 71 20.43 -26.75 -1.08
C ARG A 71 21.89 -26.34 -1.13
N HIS A 72 22.23 -25.15 -0.66
CA HIS A 72 23.58 -24.62 -0.70
C HIS A 72 24.48 -25.09 0.44
N ALA A 73 23.90 -25.42 1.59
CA ALA A 73 24.61 -25.90 2.77
C ALA A 73 23.79 -27.01 3.47
N PRO A 74 23.82 -28.26 2.97
CA PRO A 74 23.01 -29.36 3.50
C PRO A 74 23.38 -29.76 4.94
N GLU A 75 24.58 -29.41 5.39
CA GLU A 75 25.04 -29.65 6.78
C GLU A 75 24.42 -28.66 7.78
N SER A 76 23.85 -27.55 7.28
CA SER A 76 23.21 -26.50 8.07
C SER A 76 21.74 -26.76 8.35
N ARG A 77 21.26 -28.01 8.33
CA ARG A 77 19.85 -28.33 8.61
C ARG A 77 19.48 -27.83 10.00
N LEU A 78 18.79 -26.70 10.04
CA LEU A 78 18.31 -26.08 11.26
C LEU A 78 17.20 -26.96 11.86
N VAL A 79 17.28 -27.19 13.17
CA VAL A 79 16.17 -27.79 13.93
C VAL A 79 15.02 -26.77 13.96
N THR A 80 13.76 -27.22 14.02
CA THR A 80 12.55 -26.37 13.95
C THR A 80 12.60 -25.17 14.94
N GLU A 81 13.21 -25.33 16.11
CA GLU A 81 13.41 -24.24 17.08
C GLU A 81 14.44 -23.20 16.64
N GLN A 82 15.53 -23.61 15.99
CA GLN A 82 16.53 -22.70 15.43
C GLN A 82 15.96 -21.93 14.23
N MET A 83 15.10 -22.59 13.45
CA MET A 83 14.41 -21.95 12.32
C MET A 83 13.52 -20.79 12.80
N GLU A 84 12.80 -20.97 13.90
CA GLU A 84 12.03 -19.87 14.51
C GLU A 84 12.91 -18.75 15.08
N GLN A 85 14.09 -19.05 15.62
CA GLN A 85 15.03 -18.01 16.06
C GLN A 85 15.60 -17.21 14.90
N VAL A 86 15.98 -17.87 13.81
CA VAL A 86 16.45 -17.20 12.58
C VAL A 86 15.33 -16.38 11.98
N LYS A 87 14.10 -16.90 11.94
CA LYS A 87 12.93 -16.16 11.46
C LYS A 87 12.73 -14.88 12.25
N ARG A 88 12.83 -14.94 13.58
CA ARG A 88 12.76 -13.77 14.46
C ARG A 88 13.86 -12.75 14.19
N TYR A 89 15.07 -13.20 13.86
CA TYR A 89 16.20 -12.31 13.58
C TYR A 89 16.13 -11.68 12.18
N CYS A 90 15.73 -12.46 11.17
CA CYS A 90 15.67 -12.00 9.78
C CYS A 90 14.42 -11.18 9.47
N THR A 91 13.30 -11.41 10.16
CA THR A 91 12.06 -10.64 9.95
C THR A 91 12.26 -9.12 10.04
N PRO A 92 12.88 -8.56 11.10
CA PRO A 92 13.10 -7.11 11.18
C PRO A 92 14.03 -6.58 10.07
N ILE A 93 15.07 -7.33 9.69
CA ILE A 93 16.00 -6.96 8.60
C ILE A 93 15.28 -6.94 7.24
N LEU A 94 14.45 -7.95 6.98
CA LEU A 94 13.61 -8.02 5.78
C LEU A 94 12.58 -6.89 5.78
N LEU A 95 11.97 -6.59 6.92
CA LEU A 95 11.02 -5.48 7.05
C LEU A 95 11.69 -4.14 6.80
N GLU A 96 12.89 -3.92 7.34
CA GLU A 96 13.66 -2.69 7.15
C GLU A 96 14.03 -2.50 5.67
N ASN A 97 14.46 -3.56 4.99
CA ASN A 97 14.72 -3.51 3.55
C ASN A 97 13.43 -3.26 2.73
N ILE A 98 12.32 -3.91 3.09
CA ILE A 98 11.02 -3.65 2.46
C ILE A 98 10.56 -2.21 2.73
N GLN A 99 10.83 -1.65 3.91
CA GLN A 99 10.52 -0.27 4.23
C GLN A 99 11.37 0.70 3.40
N ASN A 100 12.67 0.46 3.29
CA ASN A 100 13.57 1.28 2.51
C ASN A 100 13.24 1.24 1.01
N ILE A 101 12.76 0.10 0.49
CA ILE A 101 12.43 -0.07 -0.93
C ILE A 101 10.99 0.35 -1.25
N ALA A 102 10.02 0.07 -0.37
CA ALA A 102 8.59 0.23 -0.64
C ALA A 102 7.91 1.37 0.13
N LEU A 103 8.53 1.90 1.19
CA LEU A 103 7.90 2.83 2.15
C LEU A 103 8.68 4.14 2.38
N SER A 104 9.82 4.37 1.72
CA SER A 104 10.70 5.53 1.95
C SER A 104 10.01 6.90 1.98
N ASP A 105 8.89 7.03 1.26
CA ASP A 105 8.21 8.31 1.06
C ASP A 105 6.92 8.48 1.90
N PHE A 106 6.49 7.48 2.69
CA PHE A 106 5.26 7.58 3.51
C PHE A 106 5.59 7.58 5.01
N SER A 107 5.07 8.58 5.73
CA SER A 107 5.11 8.64 7.21
C SER A 107 4.15 7.63 7.85
N SER A 108 2.96 7.45 7.27
CA SER A 108 1.92 6.54 7.76
C SER A 108 0.92 6.21 6.66
N PHE A 109 0.49 4.95 6.58
CA PHE A 109 -0.57 4.54 5.67
C PHE A 109 -1.92 5.13 6.06
N GLU A 110 -2.19 5.29 7.35
CA GLU A 110 -3.39 5.92 7.87
C GLU A 110 -3.48 7.40 7.48
N GLU A 111 -2.38 8.14 7.56
CA GLU A 111 -2.32 9.56 7.18
C GLU A 111 -2.68 9.75 5.70
N GLU A 112 -2.09 8.95 4.82
CA GLU A 112 -2.31 9.05 3.37
C GLU A 112 -3.71 8.61 2.96
N PHE A 113 -4.25 7.57 3.62
CA PHE A 113 -5.64 7.20 3.45
C PHE A 113 -6.59 8.32 3.89
N ASN A 114 -6.37 8.89 5.08
CA ASN A 114 -7.20 9.98 5.60
C ASN A 114 -7.06 11.25 4.74
N SER A 115 -5.88 11.52 4.20
CA SER A 115 -5.61 12.60 3.24
C SER A 115 -6.47 12.43 1.99
N ALA A 116 -6.46 11.24 1.38
CA ALA A 116 -7.29 10.93 0.22
C ALA A 116 -8.80 11.06 0.53
N VAL A 117 -9.26 10.56 1.68
CA VAL A 117 -10.65 10.72 2.12
C VAL A 117 -11.02 12.19 2.35
N CYS A 118 -10.11 13.00 2.89
CA CYS A 118 -10.31 14.43 3.10
C CYS A 118 -10.40 15.20 1.76
N MET A 119 -9.61 14.81 0.75
CA MET A 119 -9.76 15.38 -0.59
C MET A 119 -11.12 15.00 -1.19
N LEU A 120 -11.52 13.73 -1.06
CA LEU A 120 -12.82 13.26 -1.56
C LEU A 120 -13.99 13.96 -0.86
N SER A 121 -13.90 14.26 0.44
CA SER A 121 -15.02 14.82 1.18
C SER A 121 -15.42 16.22 0.71
N LYS A 122 -14.50 16.96 0.10
CA LYS A 122 -14.75 18.28 -0.49
C LYS A 122 -15.65 18.20 -1.73
N ASP A 123 -15.51 17.14 -2.52
CA ASP A 123 -16.13 17.01 -3.83
C ASP A 123 -17.28 15.98 -3.89
N ASP A 124 -17.17 14.92 -3.11
CA ASP A 124 -18.12 13.80 -2.99
C ASP A 124 -18.16 13.28 -1.53
N PRO A 125 -18.80 14.01 -0.61
CA PRO A 125 -18.84 13.67 0.81
C PRO A 125 -19.52 12.33 1.10
N ILE A 126 -20.50 11.92 0.28
CA ILE A 126 -21.20 10.65 0.43
C ILE A 126 -20.25 9.50 0.12
N PHE A 127 -19.48 9.62 -0.97
CA PHE A 127 -18.49 8.63 -1.33
C PHE A 127 -17.34 8.57 -0.32
N ALA A 128 -16.87 9.72 0.16
CA ALA A 128 -15.86 9.80 1.22
C ALA A 128 -16.34 9.11 2.51
N TYR A 129 -17.59 9.36 2.93
CA TYR A 129 -18.19 8.68 4.07
C TYR A 129 -18.25 7.16 3.86
N LYS A 130 -18.61 6.70 2.66
CA LYS A 130 -18.67 5.27 2.33
C LYS A 130 -17.29 4.61 2.45
N ILE A 131 -16.25 5.19 1.86
CA ILE A 131 -14.87 4.69 1.97
C ILE A 131 -14.42 4.64 3.42
N ARG A 132 -14.76 5.68 4.21
CA ARG A 132 -14.35 5.77 5.61
C ARG A 132 -15.06 4.78 6.53
N SER A 133 -16.37 4.58 6.35
CA SER A 133 -17.23 3.83 7.27
C SER A 133 -17.30 2.33 6.98
N VAL A 134 -17.13 1.93 5.71
CA VAL A 134 -17.36 0.55 5.27
C VAL A 134 -16.04 -0.21 5.03
N SER A 135 -14.90 0.46 4.96
CA SER A 135 -13.68 -0.21 4.51
C SER A 135 -13.00 -1.03 5.62
N LYS A 136 -12.95 -2.34 5.40
CA LYS A 136 -11.98 -3.23 6.06
C LYS A 136 -10.55 -2.69 5.87
N THR A 137 -10.31 -2.00 4.75
CA THR A 137 -9.11 -1.23 4.43
C THR A 137 -8.66 -0.33 5.57
N LYS A 138 -9.53 0.49 6.17
CA LYS A 138 -9.12 1.39 7.26
C LYS A 138 -8.60 0.62 8.48
N LYS A 139 -9.32 -0.41 8.90
CA LYS A 139 -8.91 -1.24 10.05
C LYS A 139 -7.57 -1.90 9.77
N PHE A 140 -7.42 -2.46 8.58
CA PHE A 140 -6.19 -3.12 8.16
C PHE A 140 -5.00 -2.16 8.07
N ILE A 141 -5.20 -0.96 7.50
CA ILE A 141 -4.18 0.09 7.44
C ILE A 141 -3.69 0.45 8.84
N LYS A 142 -4.61 0.64 9.79
CA LYS A 142 -4.24 0.93 11.18
C LYS A 142 -3.42 -0.20 11.81
N SER A 143 -3.88 -1.45 11.64
CA SER A 143 -3.13 -2.62 12.13
C SER A 143 -1.75 -2.74 11.48
N LEU A 144 -1.60 -2.29 10.23
CA LEU A 144 -0.34 -2.32 9.50
C LEU A 144 0.63 -1.26 10.02
N ASP A 145 0.17 -0.02 10.25
CA ASP A 145 0.97 1.03 10.89
C ASP A 145 1.40 0.62 12.30
N ASP A 146 0.49 0.03 13.10
CA ASP A 146 0.80 -0.50 14.43
C ASP A 146 1.83 -1.64 14.37
N TYR A 147 1.74 -2.52 13.36
CA TYR A 147 2.67 -3.61 13.15
C TYR A 147 4.07 -3.10 12.76
N LEU A 148 4.16 -2.19 11.79
CA LEU A 148 5.44 -1.60 11.37
C LEU A 148 6.12 -0.85 12.51
N THR A 149 5.36 -0.04 13.25
CA THR A 149 5.90 0.72 14.39
C THR A 149 6.48 -0.19 15.47
N LYS A 150 5.81 -1.32 15.75
CA LYS A 150 6.26 -2.29 16.76
C LYS A 150 7.41 -3.16 16.27
N ALA A 151 7.40 -3.58 15.02
CA ALA A 151 8.44 -4.43 14.44
C ALA A 151 9.77 -3.69 14.27
N LEU A 152 9.74 -2.36 14.16
CA LEU A 152 10.91 -1.49 14.03
C LEU A 152 11.36 -0.87 15.35
N ALA A 153 10.64 -1.11 16.46
CA ALA A 153 11.06 -0.63 17.76
C ALA A 153 12.41 -1.28 18.16
N PRO A 154 13.36 -0.52 18.73
CA PRO A 154 14.67 -1.05 19.08
C PRO A 154 14.52 -2.28 19.99
N LEU A 155 15.19 -3.37 19.63
CA LEU A 155 15.19 -4.70 20.28
C LEU A 155 15.63 -4.72 21.76
N HIS A 156 15.81 -3.55 22.39
CA HIS A 156 16.35 -3.41 23.74
C HIS A 156 15.32 -3.59 24.86
N GLU A 157 14.02 -3.62 24.57
CA GLU A 157 12.98 -3.92 25.57
C GLU A 157 12.38 -5.32 25.37
N SER A 158 12.96 -6.26 26.13
CA SER A 158 12.37 -7.47 26.75
C SER A 158 10.91 -7.86 26.40
N ASP A 159 10.72 -9.15 26.10
CA ASP A 159 9.46 -9.92 26.24
C ASP A 159 8.28 -9.76 25.26
N ASN A 160 8.40 -9.05 24.13
CA ASN A 160 7.27 -8.86 23.18
C ASN A 160 6.91 -10.06 22.27
N ILE A 161 7.39 -11.27 22.58
CA ILE A 161 7.16 -12.52 21.83
C ILE A 161 5.66 -12.90 21.68
N PRO A 162 4.77 -12.73 22.70
CA PRO A 162 3.36 -13.08 22.55
C PRO A 162 2.57 -12.06 21.71
N LEU A 163 3.09 -10.84 21.54
CA LEU A 163 2.35 -9.76 20.89
C LEU A 163 2.48 -9.80 19.37
N ALA A 164 3.68 -10.10 18.86
CA ALA A 164 3.92 -10.29 17.42
C ALA A 164 3.07 -11.44 16.87
N ASN A 165 3.04 -12.57 17.59
CA ASN A 165 2.20 -13.73 17.25
C ASN A 165 0.69 -13.41 17.28
N ARG A 166 0.23 -12.62 18.26
CA ARG A 166 -1.17 -12.17 18.34
C ARG A 166 -1.55 -11.21 17.20
N LEU A 167 -0.63 -10.36 16.76
CA LEU A 167 -0.85 -9.42 15.66
C LEU A 167 -0.83 -10.12 14.29
N THR A 168 0.03 -11.12 14.10
CA THR A 168 -0.02 -11.99 12.91
C THR A 168 -1.29 -12.83 12.86
N ASP A 169 -1.79 -13.30 14.01
CA ASP A 169 -3.07 -14.02 14.10
C ASP A 169 -4.28 -13.10 13.82
N GLU A 170 -4.25 -11.85 14.30
CA GLU A 170 -5.29 -10.85 13.97
C GLU A 170 -5.26 -10.44 12.48
N LEU A 171 -4.08 -10.44 11.86
CA LEU A 171 -3.88 -10.16 10.44
C LEU A 171 -3.92 -11.44 9.60
N THR A 172 -4.99 -12.22 9.73
CA THR A 172 -5.19 -13.40 8.86
C THR A 172 -5.02 -13.04 7.38
N HIS A 173 -4.38 -13.92 6.60
CA HIS A 173 -4.19 -13.74 5.15
C HIS A 173 -5.49 -13.30 4.43
N LYS A 174 -6.63 -13.86 4.84
CA LYS A 174 -7.95 -13.51 4.30
C LYS A 174 -8.37 -12.07 4.61
N ALA A 175 -8.09 -11.56 5.81
CA ALA A 175 -8.36 -10.16 6.16
C ALA A 175 -7.49 -9.19 5.34
N LYS A 176 -6.23 -9.56 5.10
CA LYS A 176 -5.30 -8.82 4.23
C LYS A 176 -5.82 -8.71 2.80
N GLU A 177 -6.16 -9.84 2.18
CA GLU A 177 -6.70 -9.87 0.82
C GLU A 177 -8.03 -9.12 0.71
N ASP A 178 -8.93 -9.30 1.68
CA ASP A 178 -10.22 -8.60 1.70
C ASP A 178 -10.03 -7.08 1.75
N ALA A 179 -9.10 -6.58 2.56
CA ALA A 179 -8.81 -5.16 2.67
C ALA A 179 -8.26 -4.55 1.36
N VAL A 180 -7.37 -5.27 0.67
CA VAL A 180 -6.83 -4.85 -0.64
C VAL A 180 -7.92 -4.88 -1.72
N ARG A 181 -8.76 -5.92 -1.74
CA ARG A 181 -9.88 -6.04 -2.68
C ARG A 181 -10.94 -4.97 -2.46
N ASP A 182 -11.23 -4.63 -1.21
CA ASP A 182 -12.15 -3.54 -0.87
C ASP A 182 -11.59 -2.19 -1.35
N LEU A 183 -10.30 -1.93 -1.12
CA LEU A 183 -9.63 -0.72 -1.63
C LEU A 183 -9.65 -0.65 -3.17
N GLU A 184 -9.40 -1.78 -3.84
CA GLU A 184 -9.50 -1.87 -5.30
C GLU A 184 -10.93 -1.56 -5.80
N ARG A 185 -11.95 -2.02 -5.08
CA ARG A 185 -13.35 -1.73 -5.42
C ARG A 185 -13.65 -0.24 -5.28
N ASP A 186 -13.15 0.40 -4.23
CA ASP A 186 -13.31 1.83 -4.01
C ASP A 186 -12.58 2.66 -5.07
N ILE A 187 -11.35 2.28 -5.44
CA ILE A 187 -10.58 2.87 -6.54
C ILE A 187 -11.33 2.77 -7.88
N LYS A 188 -11.90 1.60 -8.18
CA LYS A 188 -12.72 1.39 -9.38
C LYS A 188 -13.98 2.24 -9.37
N SER A 189 -14.66 2.32 -8.23
CA SER A 189 -15.84 3.18 -8.08
C SER A 189 -15.49 4.67 -8.26
N LEU A 190 -14.38 5.13 -7.68
CA LEU A 190 -13.90 6.51 -7.82
C LEU A 190 -13.52 6.82 -9.27
N SER A 191 -12.76 5.95 -9.91
CA SER A 191 -12.31 6.17 -11.29
C SER A 191 -13.48 6.25 -12.27
N TRP A 192 -14.56 5.47 -12.07
CA TRP A 192 -15.79 5.59 -12.85
C TRP A 192 -16.46 6.96 -12.69
N ARG A 193 -16.47 7.52 -11.46
CA ARG A 193 -17.02 8.85 -11.18
C ARG A 193 -16.24 9.98 -11.84
N ILE A 194 -14.94 9.79 -12.08
CA ILE A 194 -14.09 10.75 -12.79
C ILE A 194 -14.37 10.67 -14.30
N SER A 195 -14.18 9.50 -14.89
CA SER A 195 -14.50 9.24 -16.29
C SER A 195 -14.40 7.75 -16.63
N VAL A 196 -15.14 7.31 -17.65
CA VAL A 196 -15.03 5.94 -18.20
C VAL A 196 -13.59 5.61 -18.61
N MET A 197 -12.86 6.58 -19.17
CA MET A 197 -11.46 6.40 -19.56
C MET A 197 -10.55 6.18 -18.35
N SER A 198 -10.77 6.91 -17.25
CA SER A 198 -10.06 6.70 -15.99
C SER A 198 -10.30 5.28 -15.47
N TYR A 199 -11.55 4.81 -15.48
CA TYR A 199 -11.89 3.44 -15.06
C TYR A 199 -11.14 2.37 -15.86
N ILE A 200 -11.13 2.49 -17.19
CA ILE A 200 -10.42 1.54 -18.06
C ILE A 200 -8.93 1.55 -17.75
N ARG A 201 -8.31 2.73 -17.65
CA ARG A 201 -6.87 2.85 -17.34
C ARG A 201 -6.52 2.23 -16.00
N VAL A 202 -7.32 2.50 -14.97
CA VAL A 202 -7.11 1.94 -13.63
C VAL A 202 -7.24 0.43 -13.63
N LYS A 203 -8.26 -0.11 -14.31
CA LYS A 203 -8.42 -1.56 -14.48
C LYS A 203 -7.20 -2.20 -15.15
N LEU A 204 -6.64 -1.56 -16.17
CA LEU A 204 -5.44 -2.04 -16.85
C LEU A 204 -4.19 -1.97 -15.96
N ILE A 205 -4.00 -0.88 -15.22
CA ILE A 205 -2.87 -0.71 -14.28
C ILE A 205 -2.89 -1.82 -13.22
N ILE A 206 -4.05 -2.03 -12.58
CA ILE A 206 -4.23 -3.04 -11.54
C ILE A 206 -3.99 -4.46 -12.11
N TYR A 207 -4.55 -4.76 -13.29
CA TYR A 207 -4.34 -6.05 -13.94
C TYR A 207 -2.87 -6.32 -14.29
N LYS A 208 -2.19 -5.34 -14.89
CA LYS A 208 -0.77 -5.44 -15.26
C LYS A 208 0.10 -5.66 -14.02
N ARG A 209 -0.18 -4.93 -12.93
CA ARG A 209 0.58 -5.04 -11.68
C ARG A 209 0.33 -6.37 -10.98
N HIS A 210 -0.91 -6.87 -10.94
CA HIS A 210 -1.19 -8.20 -10.40
C HIS A 210 -0.35 -9.28 -11.08
N ARG A 211 -0.18 -9.21 -12.40
CA ARG A 211 0.69 -10.13 -13.17
C ARG A 211 2.16 -9.96 -12.81
N MET A 212 2.67 -8.74 -12.71
CA MET A 212 4.07 -8.47 -12.33
C MET A 212 4.40 -8.99 -10.93
N LEU A 213 3.51 -8.78 -9.96
CA LEU A 213 3.70 -9.25 -8.58
C LEU A 213 3.70 -10.79 -8.45
N VAL A 214 3.17 -11.52 -9.44
CA VAL A 214 3.31 -13.00 -9.48
C VAL A 214 4.70 -13.41 -9.98
N GLN A 215 5.41 -12.53 -10.69
CA GLN A 215 6.69 -12.82 -11.34
C GLN A 215 7.91 -12.31 -10.56
N LEU A 216 7.75 -11.31 -9.69
CA LEU A 216 8.84 -10.68 -8.92
C LEU A 216 9.53 -11.64 -7.93
N HIS A 217 8.81 -12.68 -7.49
CA HIS A 217 9.15 -13.52 -6.34
C HIS A 217 10.33 -14.50 -6.52
N LYS A 218 11.07 -14.47 -7.64
CA LYS A 218 12.10 -15.48 -7.93
C LYS A 218 13.54 -14.95 -7.99
N PRO A 219 13.88 -13.91 -8.77
CA PRO A 219 15.28 -13.52 -8.94
C PRO A 219 15.85 -12.67 -7.80
N GLU A 220 15.04 -11.81 -7.16
CA GLU A 220 15.51 -10.92 -6.09
C GLU A 220 15.74 -11.68 -4.77
N LEU A 221 14.90 -12.68 -4.51
CA LEU A 221 15.03 -13.56 -3.34
C LEU A 221 16.32 -14.40 -3.43
N ASP A 222 16.61 -14.97 -4.61
CA ASP A 222 17.85 -15.74 -4.85
C ASP A 222 19.11 -14.89 -4.61
N GLN A 223 19.06 -13.61 -5.00
CA GLN A 223 20.15 -12.65 -4.79
C GLN A 223 20.34 -12.35 -3.29
N PHE A 224 19.25 -12.05 -2.57
CA PHE A 224 19.29 -11.77 -1.14
C PHE A 224 19.76 -12.99 -0.31
N VAL A 225 19.32 -14.20 -0.69
CA VAL A 225 19.77 -15.44 -0.05
C VAL A 225 21.29 -15.59 -0.16
N LYS A 226 21.85 -15.35 -1.35
CA LYS A 226 23.29 -15.50 -1.60
C LYS A 226 24.13 -14.44 -0.93
N ASP A 227 23.69 -13.18 -1.01
CA ASP A 227 24.53 -12.04 -0.60
C ASP A 227 24.43 -11.75 0.90
N VAL A 228 23.31 -12.10 1.55
CA VAL A 228 23.05 -11.75 2.96
C VAL A 228 22.93 -12.98 3.84
N LEU A 229 22.06 -13.95 3.49
CA LEU A 229 21.74 -15.08 4.38
C LEU A 229 22.84 -16.13 4.45
N VAL A 230 23.45 -16.49 3.31
CA VAL A 230 24.53 -17.49 3.28
C VAL A 230 25.75 -17.06 4.12
N PRO A 231 26.25 -15.81 4.02
CA PRO A 231 27.32 -15.33 4.90
C PRO A 231 26.95 -15.30 6.38
N LEU A 232 25.73 -14.87 6.72
CA LEU A 232 25.24 -14.82 8.09
C LEU A 232 25.17 -16.22 8.72
N MET A 233 24.70 -17.20 7.95
CA MET A 233 24.64 -18.60 8.38
C MET A 233 26.02 -19.22 8.54
N ALA A 234 26.98 -18.86 7.68
CA ALA A 234 28.36 -19.27 7.85
C ALA A 234 29.00 -18.69 9.12
N GLU A 235 28.56 -17.50 9.54
CA GLU A 235 28.99 -16.88 10.80
C GLU A 235 28.38 -17.56 12.02
N PHE A 236 27.09 -17.94 11.97
CA PHE A 236 26.43 -18.72 13.03
C PHE A 236 26.96 -20.15 13.16
N ASN A 237 27.39 -20.77 12.06
CA ASN A 237 27.97 -22.12 12.06
C ASN A 237 29.47 -22.15 12.36
N LYS A 238 30.14 -21.00 12.54
CA LYS A 238 31.48 -21.03 13.12
C LYS A 238 31.34 -21.60 14.54
N PRO A 239 32.03 -22.71 14.86
CA PRO A 239 32.04 -23.22 16.22
C PRO A 239 32.45 -22.07 17.14
N GLN A 240 31.74 -21.89 18.26
CA GLN A 240 32.12 -20.97 19.33
C GLN A 240 33.46 -21.40 19.94
N GLU A 241 34.53 -21.32 19.17
CA GLU A 241 35.88 -21.35 19.70
C GLU A 241 36.16 -19.96 20.26
N GLN A 242 36.34 -19.93 21.58
CA GLN A 242 36.87 -18.83 22.39
C GLN A 242 35.86 -17.82 22.95
N SER A 243 35.18 -18.25 24.01
CA SER A 243 35.19 -17.50 25.26
C SER A 243 35.64 -18.41 26.39
N ARG A 244 36.96 -18.52 26.52
CA ARG A 244 37.68 -18.89 27.74
C ARG A 244 38.53 -17.69 28.14
#